data_AF-A0A832AZ13-F1
#
_entry.id   AF-A0A832AZ13-F1
#
_cell.length_a   1.000
_cell.length_b   1.000
_cell.length_c   1.000
_cell.angle_alpha   90.00
_cell.angle_beta   90.00
_cell.angle_gamma   90.00
#
_symmetry.space_group_name_H-M   'P 1'
#
loop_
_entity.id
_entity.type
_entity.pdbx_description
1 polymer ?
#
loop_
_entity_poly.entity_id
_entity_poly.type
_entity_poly.pdbx_seq_one_letter_code
_entity_poly.pdbx_strand_id
1 'polypeptide(L)'
;MQQEARASAVLHGDETGWRVNGKTHWLWCFAAKNLALYVISPSRGSPVIKKVLGEVFSGVLVCDFFGAYNSIIAWAKQRCITHLLGELKKTSERNTGRM
;
A
#
# COMPACT_ATOMS: atom_id res chain seq x y z
N MET A 1 -12.51 -12.89 4.15
CA MET A 1 -11.63 -11.70 4.22
C MET A 1 -10.40 -11.76 3.31
N GLN A 2 -9.33 -12.53 3.58
CA GLN A 2 -8.13 -12.52 2.70
C GLN A 2 -8.40 -13.08 1.30
N GLN A 3 -9.19 -14.15 1.18
CA GLN A 3 -9.60 -14.69 -0.12
C GLN A 3 -10.45 -13.68 -0.89
N GLU A 4 -11.35 -12.94 -0.22
CA GLU A 4 -12.13 -11.86 -0.85
C GLU A 4 -11.25 -10.71 -1.34
N ALA A 5 -10.19 -10.36 -0.58
CA ALA A 5 -9.22 -9.36 -1.03
C ALA A 5 -8.50 -9.82 -2.31
N ARG A 6 -8.11 -11.10 -2.38
CA ARG A 6 -7.47 -11.68 -3.57
C ARG A 6 -8.41 -11.80 -4.78
N ALA A 7 -9.71 -12.01 -4.52
CA ALA A 7 -10.73 -12.10 -5.56
C ALA A 7 -11.24 -10.71 -6.03
N SER A 8 -10.82 -9.62 -5.38
CA SER A 8 -11.27 -8.27 -5.73
C SER A 8 -10.68 -7.83 -7.08
N ALA A 9 -11.52 -7.24 -7.94
CA ALA A 9 -11.07 -6.71 -9.23
C ALA A 9 -10.13 -5.49 -9.07
N VAL A 10 -10.36 -4.68 -8.04
CA VAL A 10 -9.54 -3.53 -7.67
C VAL A 10 -9.29 -3.59 -6.18
N LEU A 11 -8.03 -3.43 -5.78
CA LEU A 11 -7.61 -3.44 -4.38
C LEU A 11 -6.66 -2.28 -4.10
N HIS A 12 -6.97 -1.49 -3.09
CA HIS A 12 -6.15 -0.40 -2.59
C HIS A 12 -5.27 -0.91 -1.46
N GLY A 13 -3.95 -0.71 -1.55
CA GLY A 13 -2.98 -1.02 -0.51
C GLY A 13 -2.35 0.25 0.05
N ASP A 14 -2.27 0.34 1.37
CA ASP A 14 -1.56 1.40 2.09
C ASP A 14 -1.00 0.87 3.41
N GLU A 15 -0.01 1.57 3.97
CA GLU A 15 0.56 1.24 5.26
C GLU A 15 0.99 2.46 6.07
N THR A 16 0.76 2.40 7.38
CA THR A 16 1.16 3.46 8.30
C THR A 16 1.81 2.90 9.55
N GLY A 17 2.66 3.71 10.18
CA GLY A 17 3.33 3.33 11.42
C GLY A 17 2.30 3.13 12.54
N TRP A 18 2.45 2.04 13.27
CA TRP A 18 1.56 1.67 14.38
C TRP A 18 2.38 1.34 15.63
N ARG A 19 1.92 1.73 16.81
CA ARG A 19 2.63 1.46 18.08
C ARG A 19 1.94 0.35 18.84
N VAL A 20 2.69 -0.70 19.15
CA VAL A 20 2.23 -1.80 20.02
C VAL A 20 3.22 -1.89 21.18
N ASN A 21 2.76 -1.54 22.39
CA ASN A 21 3.57 -1.54 23.61
C ASN A 21 4.92 -0.79 23.43
N GLY A 22 4.87 0.41 22.84
CA GLY A 22 6.03 1.24 22.57
C GLY A 22 6.90 0.81 21.37
N LYS A 23 6.70 -0.39 20.82
CA LYS A 23 7.46 -0.90 19.67
C LYS A 23 6.79 -0.54 18.35
N THR A 24 7.58 -0.09 17.38
CA THR A 24 7.11 0.22 16.03
C THR A 24 6.67 -1.05 15.31
N HIS A 25 5.44 -1.04 14.84
CA HIS A 25 4.82 -1.98 13.91
C HIS A 25 4.26 -1.18 12.73
N TRP A 26 3.66 -1.88 11.79
CA TRP A 26 3.02 -1.33 10.60
C TRP A 26 1.60 -1.87 10.52
N LEU A 27 0.65 -0.94 10.44
CA LEU A 27 -0.73 -1.23 10.10
C LEU A 27 -0.85 -1.18 8.58
N TRP A 28 -1.12 -2.33 7.99
CA TRP A 28 -1.43 -2.47 6.57
C TRP A 28 -2.93 -2.42 6.38
N CYS A 29 -3.37 -1.66 5.38
CA CYS A 29 -4.75 -1.56 4.97
C CYS A 29 -4.89 -2.06 3.53
N PHE A 30 -5.79 -3.01 3.32
CA PHE A 30 -6.21 -3.48 2.00
C PHE A 30 -7.70 -3.24 1.84
N ALA A 31 -8.09 -2.33 0.94
CA ALA A 31 -9.48 -1.93 0.77
C ALA A 31 -9.98 -2.17 -0.66
N ALA A 32 -11.20 -2.69 -0.77
CA ALA A 32 -11.96 -2.78 -2.00
C ALA A 32 -13.38 -2.22 -1.73
N LYS A 33 -14.25 -2.22 -2.74
CA LYS A 33 -15.59 -1.61 -2.65
C LYS A 33 -16.40 -2.01 -1.41
N ASN A 34 -16.37 -3.31 -1.06
CA ASN A 34 -17.15 -3.88 0.05
C ASN A 34 -16.27 -4.58 1.09
N LEU A 35 -14.96 -4.29 1.12
CA LEU A 35 -14.01 -5.00 1.97
C LEU A 35 -12.95 -4.02 2.49
N ALA A 36 -12.67 -4.09 3.79
CA ALA A 36 -11.49 -3.50 4.39
C ALA A 36 -10.80 -4.56 5.25
N LEU A 37 -9.55 -4.86 4.93
CA LEU A 37 -8.71 -5.80 5.64
C LEU A 37 -7.53 -5.06 6.26
N TYR A 38 -7.39 -5.18 7.57
CA TYR A 38 -6.28 -4.62 8.33
C TYR A 38 -5.34 -5.72 8.82
N VAL A 39 -4.04 -5.49 8.71
CA VAL A 39 -3.01 -6.40 9.22
C VAL A 39 -1.96 -5.60 9.99
N ILE A 40 -1.77 -5.93 11.26
CA ILE A 40 -0.66 -5.38 12.05
C ILE A 40 0.52 -6.33 11.95
N SER A 41 1.68 -5.80 11.56
CA SER A 41 2.91 -6.59 11.41
C SER A 41 4.11 -5.81 11.94
N PRO A 42 5.11 -6.45 12.56
CA PRO A 42 6.37 -5.79 12.90
C PRO A 42 7.17 -5.39 11.64
N SER A 43 6.81 -5.92 10.47
CA SER A 43 7.50 -5.66 9.20
C SER A 43 6.69 -4.71 8.29
N ARG A 44 7.39 -3.75 7.68
CA ARG A 44 6.92 -2.97 6.52
C ARG A 44 7.30 -3.62 5.18
N GLY A 45 7.89 -4.82 5.18
CA GLY A 45 8.42 -5.42 3.97
C GLY A 45 7.37 -6.10 3.09
N SER A 46 7.81 -6.44 1.88
CA SER A 46 7.10 -7.30 0.92
C SER A 46 6.57 -8.64 1.47
N PRO A 47 7.17 -9.30 2.49
CA PRO A 47 6.63 -10.55 3.00
C PRO A 47 5.19 -10.44 3.53
N VAL A 48 4.78 -9.27 4.03
CA VAL A 48 3.41 -9.07 4.52
C VAL A 48 2.42 -9.05 3.37
N ILE A 49 2.72 -8.29 2.32
CA ILE A 49 1.85 -8.18 1.14
C ILE A 49 1.75 -9.55 0.44
N LYS A 50 2.86 -10.28 0.30
CA LYS A 50 2.85 -11.64 -0.26
C LYS A 50 2.00 -12.61 0.55
N LYS A 51 2.02 -12.50 1.88
CA LYS A 51 1.15 -13.31 2.74
C LYS A 51 -0.33 -13.00 2.51
N VAL A 52 -0.67 -11.73 2.28
CA VAL A 52 -2.06 -11.30 2.08
C VAL A 52 -2.57 -11.59 0.66
N LEU A 53 -1.78 -11.25 -0.37
CA LEU A 53 -2.20 -11.30 -1.77
C LEU A 53 -1.69 -12.52 -2.56
N GLY A 54 -0.65 -13.20 -2.06
CA GLY A 54 0.11 -14.18 -2.83
C GLY A 54 1.17 -13.52 -3.71
N GLU A 55 1.76 -14.28 -4.63
CA GLU A 55 2.76 -13.74 -5.58
C GLU A 55 2.12 -13.07 -6.79
N VAL A 56 0.93 -13.54 -7.19
CA VAL A 56 0.17 -13.07 -8.34
C VAL A 56 -1.21 -12.58 -7.88
N PHE A 57 -1.55 -11.35 -8.26
CA PHE A 57 -2.86 -10.74 -8.04
C PHE A 57 -3.52 -10.44 -9.39
N SER A 58 -4.64 -11.11 -9.68
CA SER A 58 -5.29 -11.01 -10.99
C SER A 58 -6.07 -9.71 -11.22
N GLY A 59 -6.11 -8.80 -10.24
CA GLY A 59 -6.80 -7.51 -10.34
C GLY A 59 -5.86 -6.31 -10.51
N VAL A 60 -6.44 -5.11 -10.41
CA VAL A 60 -5.72 -3.84 -10.36
C VAL A 60 -5.31 -3.54 -8.93
N LEU A 61 -4.01 -3.47 -8.69
CA LEU A 61 -3.47 -3.07 -7.39
C LEU A 61 -3.20 -1.57 -7.38
N VAL A 62 -3.99 -0.82 -6.62
CA VAL A 62 -3.79 0.61 -6.39
C VAL A 62 -2.92 0.78 -5.15
N CYS A 63 -1.72 1.32 -5.28
CA CYS A 63 -0.78 1.48 -4.17
C CYS A 63 -0.02 2.80 -4.28
N ASP A 64 0.68 3.20 -3.23
CA ASP A 64 1.61 4.31 -3.28
C ASP A 64 2.88 3.94 -4.09
N PHE A 65 3.97 4.70 -3.94
CA PHE A 65 5.23 4.45 -4.63
C PHE A 65 6.19 3.55 -3.83
N PHE A 66 5.71 2.91 -2.75
CA PHE A 66 6.57 2.11 -1.90
C PHE A 66 7.02 0.82 -2.59
N GLY A 67 8.32 0.54 -2.49
CA GLY A 67 8.97 -0.54 -3.23
C GLY A 67 8.47 -1.94 -2.88
N ALA A 68 7.86 -2.15 -1.70
CA ALA A 68 7.33 -3.44 -1.29
C ALA A 68 6.26 -3.99 -2.26
N TYR A 69 5.43 -3.11 -2.84
CA TYR A 69 4.39 -3.50 -3.81
C TYR A 69 4.97 -4.01 -5.14
N ASN A 70 6.22 -3.67 -5.48
CA ASN A 70 6.86 -4.17 -6.70
C ASN A 70 7.12 -5.68 -6.66
N SER A 71 7.12 -6.29 -5.47
CA SER A 71 7.30 -7.73 -5.28
C SER A 71 6.07 -8.59 -5.66
N ILE A 72 4.95 -7.96 -5.98
CA ILE A 72 3.69 -8.61 -6.37
C ILE A 72 3.53 -8.46 -7.87
N ILE A 73 3.26 -9.56 -8.57
CA ILE A 73 2.85 -9.52 -9.97
C ILE A 73 1.35 -9.23 -9.96
N ALA A 74 0.92 -8.13 -10.55
CA ALA A 74 -0.49 -7.77 -10.65
C ALA A 74 -0.87 -7.64 -12.12
N TRP A 75 -2.15 -7.85 -12.47
CA TRP A 75 -2.62 -7.60 -13.84
C TRP A 75 -2.32 -6.15 -14.27
N ALA A 76 -2.58 -5.20 -13.38
CA ALA A 76 -2.09 -3.84 -13.49
C ALA A 76 -1.76 -3.26 -12.12
N LYS A 77 -0.82 -2.31 -12.08
CA LYS A 77 -0.57 -1.49 -10.89
C LYS A 77 -0.88 -0.04 -11.20
N GLN A 78 -1.78 0.55 -10.42
CA GLN A 78 -2.05 1.98 -10.46
C GLN A 78 -1.36 2.65 -9.27
N ARG A 79 -0.66 3.75 -9.52
CA ARG A 79 -0.11 4.57 -8.44
C ARG A 79 -1.19 5.50 -7.89
N CYS A 80 -1.26 5.62 -6.57
CA CYS A 80 -2.25 6.44 -5.90
C CYS A 80 -2.05 7.92 -6.24
N ILE A 81 -3.07 8.53 -6.87
CA ILE A 81 -3.03 9.93 -7.33
C ILE A 81 -2.86 10.88 -6.14
N THR A 82 -3.50 10.61 -5.01
CA THR A 82 -3.39 11.44 -3.80
C THR A 82 -1.93 11.50 -3.31
N HIS A 83 -1.23 10.37 -3.30
CA HIS A 83 0.19 10.33 -2.95
C HIS A 83 1.06 11.07 -3.97
N LEU A 84 0.79 10.89 -5.26
CA LEU A 84 1.50 11.61 -6.32
C LEU A 84 1.35 13.14 -6.20
N LEU A 85 0.13 13.63 -6.04
CA LEU A 85 -0.15 15.06 -5.89
C LEU A 85 0.51 15.64 -4.62
N GLY A 86 0.50 14.86 -3.54
CA GLY A 86 1.21 15.22 -2.30
C GLY A 86 2.72 15.38 -2.51
N GLU A 87 3.35 14.44 -3.22
CA GLU A 87 4.78 14.52 -3.53
C GLU A 87 5.12 15.66 -4.50
N LEU A 88 4.27 15.93 -5.48
CA LEU A 88 4.43 17.08 -6.39
C LEU A 88 4.39 18.41 -5.61
N LYS A 89 3.43 18.58 -4.70
CA LYS A 89 3.32 19.76 -3.84
C LYS A 89 4.57 19.95 -2.97
N LYS A 90 4.99 18.91 -2.24
CA LYS A 90 6.19 18.95 -1.39
C LYS A 90 7.45 19.30 -2.19
N THR A 91 7.56 18.75 -3.40
CA THR A 91 8.70 19.02 -4.29
C THR A 91 8.70 20.47 -4.76
N SER A 92 7.53 21.00 -5.15
CA SER A 92 7.39 22.41 -5.51
C SER A 92 7.83 23.32 -4.37
N GLU A 93 7.32 23.09 -3.15
CA GLU A 93 7.65 23.90 -1.97
C GLU A 93 9.16 23.90 -1.66
N ARG A 94 9.82 22.74 -1.76
CA ARG A 94 11.28 22.63 -1.55
C ARG A 94 12.10 23.39 -2.60
N ASN A 95 11.63 23.41 -3.85
CA ASN A 95 12.33 24.09 -4.93
C ASN A 95 12.16 25.60 -4.84
N THR A 96 10.98 26.09 -4.45
CA THR A 96 10.73 27.52 -4.25
C THR A 96 11.52 28.09 -3.08
N GLY A 97 11.74 27.33 -1.99
CA GLY A 97 12.57 27.77 -0.87
C GLY A 97 14.10 27.72 -1.11
N ARG A 98 14.54 27.34 -2.32
CA ARG A 98 15.96 27.30 -2.74
C ARG A 98 16.31 28.36 -3.79
N MET A 99 15.34 29.16 -4.24
CA MET A 99 15.58 30.40 -5.00
C MET A 99 15.64 31.58 -4.03
#